data_AF-A0A212SR88-F1
#
_entry.id   AF-A0A212SR88-F1
#
_cell.length_a   1.000
_cell.length_b   1.000
_cell.length_c   1.000
_cell.angle_alpha   90.00
_cell.angle_beta   90.00
_cell.angle_gamma   90.00
#
_symmetry.space_group_name_H-M   'P 1'
#
loop_
_entity.id
_entity.type
_entity.pdbx_description
1 polymer ?
#
loop_
_entity_poly.entity_id
_entity_poly.type
_entity_poly.pdbx_seq_one_letter_code
_entity_poly.pdbx_strand_id
1 'polypeptide(L)'
;MAGGRIGAKDTGDASARGDAALSNTGVINGPVTLSSPARRPAVSGYLLQVERVAAADFRGREAELSELASFSTEERPQEAAGKDYWRWLAPAWAGKSALLAEFVLNPPSGIDVVAFFITSRMAGQNDAAAFCEVVQRQLYALLREEEPLSTPATRDEQLRLALDRAAERCATEGRQLVLVVDGLDEDHGVTAGPDCHSIAALLPRTPPHGMRIIVAGRPHPPVPDDVPGDHPLRTTEINHWLAPSPYAQAVRWEAEQNLLRLLDGGGLGRELVGLTVAAGGGLSARDIAELTGSRPRLVERELSAVTGRSFRRRSVHWASHGPEVYLLAHEEIQRSAAELITDTELADCRTRLHAWAQTYRTAGWPATTPEYLLRGYAQLLRELGDTRRLVELVCDAARHERLWQVTGADLEALSELSTSLDQLLAHGRQSGDLDVSAALRLAAARDGLHERTRALPPDLIGLWARLGHTGRAISLAESQQSRTTG
;
A
#
# COMPACT_ATOMS: atom_id res chain seq x y z
N MET A 1 48.13 17.52 39.56
CA MET A 1 47.41 18.32 40.57
C MET A 1 47.72 19.80 40.34
N ALA A 2 46.86 20.48 39.58
CA ALA A 2 46.71 21.93 39.59
C ALA A 2 45.24 22.20 39.26
N GLY A 3 44.38 22.03 40.26
CA GLY A 3 42.94 22.27 40.14
C GLY A 3 42.69 23.77 39.99
N GLY A 4 42.61 24.24 38.74
CA GLY A 4 42.15 25.58 38.44
C GLY A 4 40.72 25.75 38.97
N ARG A 5 40.52 26.77 39.82
CA ARG A 5 39.19 27.12 40.33
C ARG A 5 38.31 27.55 39.16
N ILE A 6 37.36 26.70 38.80
CA ILE A 6 36.28 27.04 37.87
C ILE A 6 35.23 27.78 38.67
N GLY A 7 34.98 29.04 38.35
CA GLY A 7 33.98 29.87 39.01
C GLY A 7 33.11 30.56 37.99
N ALA A 8 31.79 30.45 38.16
CA ALA A 8 30.79 31.21 37.42
C ALA A 8 30.10 32.17 38.39
N LYS A 9 29.92 33.43 38.00
CA LYS A 9 29.21 34.47 38.78
C LYS A 9 28.36 35.31 37.82
N ASP A 10 27.23 35.82 38.31
CA ASP A 10 26.32 36.72 37.57
C ASP A 10 25.81 36.15 36.23
N THR A 11 25.53 34.85 36.15
CA THR A 11 25.30 34.21 34.86
C THR A 11 23.88 34.27 34.29
N GLY A 12 22.97 34.98 34.98
CA GLY A 12 21.62 35.26 34.49
C GLY A 12 20.70 34.04 34.47
N ASP A 13 19.62 34.14 33.68
CA ASP A 13 18.58 33.12 33.52
C ASP A 13 18.71 32.39 32.17
N ALA A 14 18.43 31.09 32.14
CA ALA A 14 18.30 30.34 30.89
C ALA A 14 17.03 29.48 30.89
N SER A 15 16.35 29.48 29.75
CA SER A 15 15.18 28.65 29.50
C SER A 15 15.36 27.86 28.21
N ALA A 16 14.99 26.59 28.23
CA ALA A 16 14.96 25.73 27.05
C ALA A 16 13.57 25.10 26.90
N ARG A 17 13.12 24.91 25.66
CA ARG A 17 11.87 24.21 25.30
C ARG A 17 12.15 23.27 24.13
N GLY A 18 11.55 22.08 24.14
CA GLY A 18 11.75 21.02 23.15
C GLY A 18 12.20 19.69 23.77
N ASP A 19 12.15 18.60 23.00
CA ASP A 19 12.27 17.22 23.51
C ASP A 19 13.69 16.80 23.89
N ALA A 20 14.72 17.52 23.44
CA ALA A 20 16.12 17.30 23.81
C ALA A 20 16.85 18.64 23.98
N ALA A 21 16.39 19.45 24.93
CA ALA A 21 16.92 20.81 25.12
C ALA A 21 17.63 20.96 26.48
N LEU A 22 18.87 21.47 26.46
CA LEU A 22 19.62 21.86 27.65
C LEU A 22 19.71 23.38 27.71
N SER A 23 19.27 23.95 28.83
CA SER A 23 19.58 25.35 29.18
C SER A 23 20.56 25.35 30.34
N ASN A 24 21.66 26.08 30.20
CA ASN A 24 22.67 26.18 31.22
C ASN A 24 23.22 27.60 31.29
N THR A 25 23.15 28.21 32.48
CA THR A 25 23.81 29.49 32.77
C THR A 25 25.16 29.29 33.46
N GLY A 26 25.57 28.08 33.81
CA GLY A 26 26.85 27.82 34.49
C GLY A 26 27.98 27.36 33.57
N VAL A 27 29.07 26.87 34.16
CA VAL A 27 30.16 26.20 33.42
C VAL A 27 29.97 24.69 33.49
N ILE A 28 29.90 24.02 32.34
CA ILE A 28 29.94 22.56 32.25
C ILE A 28 31.34 22.15 31.81
N ASN A 29 32.05 21.41 32.67
CA ASN A 29 33.35 20.82 32.36
C ASN A 29 33.23 19.30 32.30
N GLY A 30 33.01 18.80 31.08
CA GLY A 30 32.77 17.40 30.74
C GLY A 30 31.86 17.30 29.51
N PRO A 31 31.80 16.14 28.85
CA PRO A 31 30.87 15.95 27.73
C PRO A 31 29.42 15.99 28.20
N VAL A 32 28.58 16.70 27.44
CA VAL A 32 27.12 16.69 27.61
C VAL A 32 26.53 15.87 26.49
N THR A 33 25.85 14.78 26.83
CA THR A 33 25.10 13.98 25.86
C THR A 33 23.61 14.20 26.10
N LEU A 34 22.93 14.77 25.12
CA LEU A 34 21.47 14.89 25.12
C LEU A 34 20.89 13.73 24.32
N SER A 35 20.08 12.90 24.97
CA SER A 35 19.36 11.81 24.34
C SER A 35 17.89 12.19 24.24
N SER A 36 17.43 12.48 23.02
CA SER A 36 15.99 12.53 22.69
C SER A 36 15.34 11.18 23.05
N PRO A 37 14.02 11.07 23.32
CA PRO A 37 13.37 9.76 23.45
C PRO A 37 13.79 8.88 22.30
N ALA A 38 14.12 7.62 22.60
CA ALA A 38 14.66 6.67 21.62
C ALA A 38 13.71 6.62 20.42
N ARG A 39 14.10 7.28 19.32
CA ARG A 39 13.44 7.18 18.03
C ARG A 39 13.40 5.70 17.71
N ARG A 40 12.19 5.16 17.57
CA ARG A 40 12.03 3.74 17.33
C ARG A 40 12.36 3.50 15.86
N PRO A 41 13.25 2.57 15.53
CA PRO A 41 13.47 2.18 14.15
C PRO A 41 12.14 1.73 13.54
N ALA A 42 11.96 1.99 12.25
CA ALA A 42 10.83 1.49 11.51
C ALA A 42 10.75 -0.03 11.63
N VAL A 43 9.52 -0.55 11.75
CA VAL A 43 9.25 -1.99 11.77
C VAL A 43 8.37 -2.30 10.58
N SER A 44 8.81 -3.20 9.71
CA SER A 44 8.01 -3.70 8.61
C SER A 44 7.38 -5.04 8.97
N GLY A 45 6.05 -5.12 8.90
CA GLY A 45 5.30 -6.38 8.96
C GLY A 45 5.08 -7.01 7.58
N TYR A 46 5.75 -6.53 6.53
CA TYR A 46 5.41 -6.88 5.14
C TYR A 46 5.58 -8.37 4.83
N LEU A 47 6.48 -9.08 5.51
CA LEU A 47 6.63 -10.54 5.34
C LEU A 47 5.35 -11.31 5.69
N LEU A 48 4.56 -10.85 6.67
CA LEU A 48 3.25 -11.45 6.98
C LEU A 48 2.26 -11.33 5.82
N GLN A 49 2.43 -10.31 4.96
CA GLN A 49 1.67 -10.18 3.72
C GLN A 49 2.19 -11.12 2.64
N VAL A 50 3.51 -11.30 2.53
CA VAL A 50 4.13 -12.26 1.59
C VAL A 50 3.78 -13.71 1.93
N GLU A 51 3.75 -14.08 3.21
CA GLU A 51 3.33 -15.41 3.69
C GLU A 51 1.92 -15.80 3.21
N ARG A 52 1.02 -14.82 3.05
CA ARG A 52 -0.34 -15.04 2.54
C ARG A 52 -0.40 -15.21 1.03
N VAL A 53 0.66 -14.80 0.32
CA VAL A 53 0.80 -14.97 -1.13
C VAL A 53 1.49 -16.29 -1.46
N ALA A 54 2.38 -16.74 -0.58
CA ALA A 54 3.09 -18.00 -0.71
C ALA A 54 2.14 -19.18 -0.94
N ALA A 55 2.60 -20.14 -1.75
CA ALA A 55 1.86 -21.37 -1.97
C ALA A 55 1.90 -22.23 -0.71
N ALA A 56 0.76 -22.82 -0.33
CA ALA A 56 0.71 -23.75 0.80
C ALA A 56 1.58 -25.00 0.58
N ASP A 57 1.80 -25.38 -0.67
CA ASP A 57 2.66 -26.47 -1.09
C ASP A 57 3.47 -26.04 -2.33
N PHE A 58 4.67 -25.51 -2.09
CA PHE A 58 5.56 -25.03 -3.13
C PHE A 58 6.51 -26.15 -3.59
N ARG A 59 6.54 -26.45 -4.89
CA ARG A 59 7.32 -27.58 -5.46
C ARG A 59 7.81 -27.32 -6.88
N GLY A 60 8.95 -27.91 -7.23
CA GLY A 60 9.39 -28.09 -8.62
C GLY A 60 9.83 -26.78 -9.29
N ARG A 61 10.50 -25.92 -8.52
CA ARG A 61 11.00 -24.60 -8.95
C ARG A 61 12.42 -24.31 -8.43
N GLU A 62 13.15 -25.36 -8.08
CA GLU A 62 14.49 -25.26 -7.51
C GLU A 62 15.48 -24.64 -8.49
N ALA A 63 15.30 -24.88 -9.79
CA ALA A 63 16.11 -24.27 -10.84
C ALA A 63 15.91 -22.75 -10.91
N GLU A 64 14.65 -22.29 -10.94
CA GLU A 64 14.33 -20.86 -11.02
C GLU A 64 14.72 -20.11 -9.73
N LEU A 65 14.60 -20.74 -8.56
CA LEU A 65 15.14 -20.19 -7.32
C LEU A 65 16.67 -20.09 -7.35
N SER A 66 17.36 -21.09 -7.92
CA SER A 66 18.81 -21.06 -8.08
C SER A 66 19.27 -19.98 -9.05
N GLU A 67 18.52 -19.71 -10.11
CA GLU A 67 18.78 -18.61 -11.04
C GLU A 67 18.64 -17.25 -10.35
N LEU A 68 17.55 -17.05 -9.59
CA LEU A 68 17.35 -15.83 -8.80
C LEU A 68 18.44 -15.65 -7.75
N ALA A 69 18.86 -16.72 -7.09
CA ALA A 69 19.95 -16.66 -6.12
C ALA A 69 21.27 -16.26 -6.78
N SER A 70 21.62 -16.90 -7.89
CA SER A 70 22.84 -16.59 -8.66
C SER A 70 22.85 -15.13 -9.10
N PHE A 71 21.77 -14.66 -9.72
CA PHE A 71 21.60 -13.27 -10.14
C PHE A 71 21.77 -12.28 -8.97
N SER A 72 21.25 -12.64 -7.79
CA SER A 72 21.27 -11.78 -6.61
C SER A 72 22.63 -11.69 -5.92
N THR A 73 23.47 -12.72 -6.07
CA THR A 73 24.78 -12.81 -5.40
C THR A 73 25.99 -12.63 -6.32
N GLU A 74 25.79 -12.61 -7.65
CA GLU A 74 26.87 -12.45 -8.62
C GLU A 74 27.60 -11.11 -8.44
N GLU A 75 28.90 -11.18 -8.14
CA GLU A 75 29.81 -10.04 -8.22
C GLU A 75 29.99 -9.65 -9.70
N ARG A 76 29.65 -8.40 -10.04
CA ARG A 76 29.80 -7.89 -11.41
C ARG A 76 30.68 -6.64 -11.43
N PRO A 77 31.55 -6.49 -12.45
CA PRO A 77 32.32 -5.27 -12.64
C PRO A 77 31.41 -4.05 -12.81
N GLN A 78 31.80 -2.90 -12.26
CA GLN A 78 31.03 -1.63 -12.32
C GLN A 78 30.68 -1.16 -13.75
N GLU A 79 31.36 -1.67 -14.78
CA GLU A 79 31.14 -1.33 -16.19
C GLU A 79 30.00 -2.12 -16.86
N ALA A 80 29.41 -3.12 -16.19
CA ALA A 80 28.27 -3.91 -16.71
C ALA A 80 26.91 -3.23 -16.47
N ALA A 81 26.82 -1.92 -16.74
CA ALA A 81 25.60 -1.12 -16.54
C ALA A 81 24.41 -1.71 -17.33
N GLY A 82 23.26 -1.87 -16.65
CA GLY A 82 22.00 -2.33 -17.27
C GLY A 82 21.64 -3.80 -17.06
N LYS A 83 22.52 -4.60 -16.43
CA LYS A 83 22.24 -6.01 -16.10
C LYS A 83 21.74 -6.22 -14.67
N ASP A 84 21.39 -5.15 -13.97
CA ASP A 84 20.91 -5.19 -12.58
C ASP A 84 19.40 -5.48 -12.47
N TYR A 85 18.75 -5.73 -13.61
CA TYR A 85 17.34 -6.06 -13.73
C TYR A 85 17.14 -7.50 -14.17
N TRP A 86 16.12 -8.14 -13.58
CA TRP A 86 15.60 -9.44 -13.98
C TRP A 86 14.08 -9.36 -14.09
N ARG A 87 13.51 -9.74 -15.23
CA ARG A 87 12.06 -9.74 -15.46
C ARG A 87 11.53 -11.14 -15.75
N TRP A 88 10.78 -11.70 -14.81
CA TRP A 88 9.99 -12.91 -15.04
C TRP A 88 8.73 -12.59 -15.85
N LEU A 89 8.60 -13.21 -17.03
CA LEU A 89 7.43 -13.14 -17.88
C LEU A 89 6.75 -14.51 -17.94
N ALA A 90 5.46 -14.53 -17.64
CA ALA A 90 4.63 -15.70 -17.86
C ALA A 90 3.14 -15.36 -17.89
N PRO A 91 2.32 -16.21 -18.51
CA PRO A 91 0.88 -16.05 -18.43
C PRO A 91 0.36 -16.09 -16.98
N ALA A 92 -0.90 -15.71 -16.86
CA ALA A 92 -1.78 -16.06 -15.75
C ALA A 92 -1.51 -17.48 -15.22
N TRP A 93 -1.53 -17.66 -13.90
CA TRP A 93 -1.40 -18.99 -13.27
C TRP A 93 -0.11 -19.77 -13.56
N ALA A 94 0.97 -19.12 -14.01
CA ALA A 94 2.27 -19.79 -14.13
C ALA A 94 2.98 -20.00 -12.78
N GLY A 95 2.53 -19.34 -11.71
CA GLY A 95 3.14 -19.42 -10.37
C GLY A 95 4.21 -18.37 -10.10
N LYS A 96 4.20 -17.23 -10.81
CA LYS A 96 5.15 -16.11 -10.61
C LYS A 96 5.16 -15.61 -9.16
N SER A 97 3.99 -15.24 -8.64
CA SER A 97 3.84 -14.73 -7.27
C SER A 97 4.25 -15.76 -6.22
N ALA A 98 3.99 -17.05 -6.46
CA ALA A 98 4.41 -18.11 -5.56
C ALA A 98 5.94 -18.27 -5.55
N LEU A 99 6.59 -18.23 -6.73
CA LEU A 99 8.04 -18.27 -6.87
C LEU A 99 8.71 -17.09 -6.15
N LEU A 100 8.22 -15.87 -6.38
CA LEU A 100 8.77 -14.68 -5.74
C LEU A 100 8.50 -14.65 -4.23
N ALA A 101 7.33 -15.12 -3.78
CA ALA A 101 7.03 -15.21 -2.35
C ALA A 101 7.99 -16.19 -1.67
N GLU A 102 8.25 -17.36 -2.28
CA GLU A 102 9.22 -18.32 -1.76
C GLU A 102 10.63 -17.71 -1.67
N PHE A 103 11.08 -17.03 -2.72
CA PHE A 103 12.37 -16.34 -2.74
C PHE A 103 12.49 -15.25 -1.66
N VAL A 104 11.44 -14.45 -1.46
CA VAL A 104 11.43 -13.37 -0.47
C VAL A 104 11.40 -13.90 0.97
N LEU A 105 10.69 -15.00 1.21
CA LEU A 105 10.60 -15.63 2.54
C LEU A 105 11.86 -16.44 2.88
N ASN A 106 12.54 -16.99 1.86
CA ASN A 106 13.75 -17.79 2.00
C ASN A 106 14.89 -17.24 1.14
N PRO A 107 15.37 -16.00 1.41
CA PRO A 107 16.40 -15.38 0.58
C PRO A 107 17.75 -16.11 0.75
N PRO A 108 18.58 -16.17 -0.30
CA PRO A 108 19.94 -16.71 -0.19
C PRO A 108 20.78 -15.90 0.81
N SER A 109 21.84 -16.51 1.32
CA SER A 109 22.79 -15.82 2.20
C SER A 109 23.48 -14.67 1.45
N GLY A 110 23.71 -13.55 2.14
CA GLY A 110 24.43 -12.41 1.60
C GLY A 110 23.56 -11.38 0.87
N ILE A 111 22.24 -11.50 0.95
CA ILE A 111 21.33 -10.48 0.42
C ILE A 111 20.34 -9.98 1.47
N ASP A 112 19.86 -8.76 1.27
CA ASP A 112 18.71 -8.20 1.97
C ASP A 112 17.61 -7.90 0.96
N VAL A 113 16.39 -8.35 1.25
CA VAL A 113 15.26 -8.27 0.31
C VAL A 113 14.24 -7.26 0.79
N VAL A 114 13.84 -6.37 -0.12
CA VAL A 114 12.66 -5.52 0.00
C VAL A 114 11.67 -5.94 -1.06
N ALA A 115 10.40 -6.11 -0.70
CA ALA A 115 9.40 -6.65 -1.61
C ALA A 115 8.17 -5.77 -1.74
N PHE A 116 7.54 -5.81 -2.91
CA PHE A 116 6.22 -5.25 -3.16
C PHE A 116 5.44 -6.13 -4.13
N PHE A 117 4.33 -6.71 -3.67
CA PHE A 117 3.40 -7.50 -4.45
C PHE A 117 2.21 -6.62 -4.80
N ILE A 118 2.16 -6.19 -6.06
CA ILE A 118 1.05 -5.42 -6.61
C ILE A 118 -0.15 -6.36 -6.69
N THR A 119 -1.26 -5.92 -6.13
CA THR A 119 -2.54 -6.62 -6.31
C THR A 119 -3.58 -5.58 -6.72
N SER A 120 -4.05 -5.67 -7.95
CA SER A 120 -5.08 -4.81 -8.58
C SER A 120 -6.35 -4.59 -7.74
N ARG A 121 -6.61 -5.44 -6.75
CA ARG A 121 -7.89 -5.57 -6.02
C ARG A 121 -7.94 -4.83 -4.68
N MET A 122 -6.98 -3.95 -4.42
CA MET A 122 -6.88 -3.19 -3.18
C MET A 122 -6.82 -1.70 -3.45
N ALA A 123 -7.80 -0.97 -2.91
CA ALA A 123 -7.82 0.50 -2.90
C ALA A 123 -6.55 1.01 -2.24
N GLY A 124 -5.64 1.61 -3.00
CA GLY A 124 -4.39 2.17 -2.48
C GLY A 124 -3.33 1.14 -2.10
N GLN A 125 -3.26 -0.01 -2.78
CA GLN A 125 -2.07 -0.89 -2.82
C GLN A 125 -1.68 -1.33 -4.24
N ASN A 126 -2.12 -0.56 -5.22
CA ASN A 126 -1.96 -0.84 -6.65
C ASN A 126 -1.51 0.41 -7.43
N ASP A 127 -0.95 1.39 -6.71
CA ASP A 127 -0.47 2.65 -7.24
C ASP A 127 0.93 2.99 -6.70
N ALA A 128 1.55 3.97 -7.34
CA ALA A 128 2.86 4.51 -6.96
C ALA A 128 2.92 5.01 -5.51
N ALA A 129 1.81 5.51 -4.96
CA ALA A 129 1.78 6.02 -3.59
C ALA A 129 2.01 4.90 -2.58
N ALA A 130 1.28 3.80 -2.73
CA ALA A 130 1.38 2.64 -1.88
C ALA A 130 2.72 1.92 -2.02
N PHE A 131 3.23 1.81 -3.25
CA PHE A 131 4.56 1.27 -3.52
C PHE A 131 5.63 2.01 -2.70
N CYS A 132 5.66 3.34 -2.83
CA CYS A 132 6.62 4.16 -2.11
C CYS A 132 6.50 4.02 -0.59
N GLU A 133 5.29 4.07 -0.02
CA GLU A 133 5.11 3.95 1.44
C GLU A 133 5.60 2.59 1.96
N VAL A 134 5.20 1.50 1.32
CA VAL A 134 5.52 0.13 1.75
C VAL A 134 7.01 -0.18 1.58
N VAL A 135 7.60 0.27 0.46
CA VAL A 135 9.02 0.05 0.18
C VAL A 135 9.89 0.93 1.09
N GLN A 136 9.55 2.20 1.29
CA GLN A 136 10.27 3.07 2.23
C GLN A 136 10.30 2.49 3.63
N ARG A 137 9.16 2.05 4.16
CA ARG A 137 9.09 1.44 5.50
C ARG A 137 10.02 0.24 5.66
N GLN A 138 10.13 -0.60 4.63
CA GLN A 138 11.07 -1.72 4.62
C GLN A 138 12.53 -1.26 4.59
N LEU A 139 12.85 -0.27 3.75
CA LEU A 139 14.20 0.30 3.66
C LEU A 139 14.64 0.94 4.98
N TYR A 140 13.77 1.73 5.63
CA TYR A 140 14.06 2.33 6.93
C TYR A 140 14.18 1.30 8.05
N ALA A 141 13.45 0.18 7.96
CA ALA A 141 13.63 -0.95 8.87
C ALA A 141 15.02 -1.60 8.71
N LEU A 142 15.50 -1.76 7.47
CA LEU A 142 16.87 -2.24 7.18
C LEU A 142 17.92 -1.25 7.67
N LEU A 143 17.69 0.05 7.45
CA LEU A 143 18.54 1.14 7.95
C LEU A 143 18.50 1.25 9.49
N ARG A 144 17.53 0.64 10.17
CA ARG A 144 17.28 0.80 11.61
C ARG A 144 17.10 2.26 11.99
N GLU A 145 16.42 3.00 11.12
CA GLU A 145 16.13 4.41 11.26
C GLU A 145 14.61 4.64 11.33
N GLU A 146 14.23 5.81 11.81
CA GLU A 146 12.84 6.24 11.78
C GLU A 146 12.43 6.57 10.33
N GLU A 147 11.20 6.20 9.98
CA GLU A 147 10.63 6.56 8.68
C GLU A 147 10.43 8.08 8.64
N PRO A 148 10.95 8.80 7.64
CA PRO A 148 10.77 10.23 7.52
C PRO A 148 9.33 10.53 7.14
N LEU A 149 8.91 11.75 7.46
CA LEU A 149 7.64 12.25 6.98
C LEU A 149 7.59 12.36 5.47
N SER A 150 6.68 11.62 4.85
CA SER A 150 6.48 11.64 3.41
C SER A 150 5.22 12.41 3.01
N THR A 151 5.37 13.28 2.01
CA THR A 151 4.27 13.98 1.35
C THR A 151 4.21 13.56 -0.11
N PRO A 152 3.08 13.71 -0.82
CA PRO A 152 3.00 13.39 -2.25
C PRO A 152 4.13 14.02 -3.08
N ALA A 153 4.57 15.23 -2.74
CA ALA A 153 5.63 15.95 -3.46
C ALA A 153 7.05 15.43 -3.13
N THR A 154 7.28 14.92 -1.92
CA THR A 154 8.63 14.47 -1.48
C THR A 154 8.81 12.96 -1.57
N ARG A 155 7.75 12.21 -1.87
CA ARG A 155 7.73 10.76 -1.79
C ARG A 155 8.71 10.08 -2.74
N ASP A 156 8.78 10.50 -3.99
CA ASP A 156 9.72 9.95 -4.99
C ASP A 156 11.18 10.20 -4.58
N GLU A 157 11.51 11.44 -4.23
CA GLU A 157 12.85 11.81 -3.75
C GLU A 157 13.26 10.98 -2.52
N GLN A 158 12.37 10.84 -1.54
CA GLN A 158 12.62 10.06 -0.33
C GLN A 158 12.78 8.57 -0.59
N LEU A 159 12.04 8.01 -1.55
CA LEU A 159 12.21 6.62 -1.94
C LEU A 159 13.60 6.41 -2.54
N ARG A 160 14.03 7.29 -3.46
CA ARG A 160 15.35 7.22 -4.09
C ARG A 160 16.47 7.35 -3.05
N LEU A 161 16.35 8.29 -2.12
CA LEU A 161 17.31 8.45 -1.03
C LEU A 161 17.36 7.21 -0.12
N ALA A 162 16.21 6.62 0.20
CA ALA A 162 16.16 5.41 1.02
C ALA A 162 16.78 4.20 0.31
N LEU A 163 16.55 4.05 -0.99
CA LEU A 163 17.16 3.00 -1.82
C LEU A 163 18.69 3.14 -1.86
N ASP A 164 19.18 4.34 -2.12
CA ASP A 164 20.61 4.66 -2.18
C ASP A 164 21.31 4.32 -0.86
N ARG A 165 20.81 4.84 0.26
CA ARG A 165 21.37 4.63 1.59
C ARG A 165 21.31 3.16 2.04
N ALA A 166 20.20 2.47 1.77
CA ALA A 166 20.06 1.07 2.12
C ALA A 166 20.99 0.19 1.28
N ALA A 167 21.12 0.48 -0.01
CA ALA A 167 22.04 -0.23 -0.90
C ALA A 167 23.50 0.01 -0.51
N GLU A 168 23.89 1.25 -0.20
CA GLU A 168 25.22 1.59 0.32
C GLU A 168 25.53 0.79 1.58
N ARG A 169 24.61 0.80 2.55
CA ARG A 169 24.77 0.04 3.79
C ARG A 169 24.97 -1.45 3.52
N CYS A 170 24.11 -2.06 2.71
CA CYS A 170 24.25 -3.48 2.36
C CYS A 170 25.63 -3.75 1.75
N ALA A 171 26.05 -2.94 0.78
CA ALA A 171 27.33 -3.09 0.11
C ALA A 171 28.51 -2.96 1.09
N THR A 172 28.46 -2.02 2.04
CA THR A 172 29.51 -1.87 3.09
C THR A 172 29.56 -3.06 4.05
N GLU A 173 28.43 -3.75 4.25
CA GLU A 173 28.35 -4.97 5.05
C GLU A 173 28.69 -6.24 4.23
N GLY A 174 29.10 -6.09 2.97
CA GLY A 174 29.39 -7.21 2.06
C GLY A 174 28.14 -7.99 1.62
N ARG A 175 26.97 -7.32 1.64
CA ARG A 175 25.67 -7.85 1.27
C ARG A 175 25.10 -7.11 0.07
N GLN A 176 24.14 -7.71 -0.62
CA GLN A 176 23.45 -7.08 -1.76
C GLN A 176 22.00 -6.74 -1.41
N LEU A 177 21.59 -5.49 -1.65
CA LEU A 177 20.17 -5.13 -1.61
C LEU A 177 19.46 -5.64 -2.87
N VAL A 178 18.31 -6.27 -2.70
CA VAL A 178 17.45 -6.76 -3.79
C VAL A 178 16.02 -6.25 -3.61
N LEU A 179 15.49 -5.55 -4.61
CA LEU A 179 14.08 -5.15 -4.67
C LEU A 179 13.30 -6.13 -5.54
N VAL A 180 12.24 -6.71 -4.99
CA VAL A 180 11.32 -7.63 -5.68
C VAL A 180 9.98 -6.94 -5.89
N VAL A 181 9.54 -6.82 -7.15
CA VAL A 181 8.20 -6.29 -7.50
C VAL A 181 7.40 -7.33 -8.28
N ASP A 182 6.38 -7.92 -7.66
CA ASP A 182 5.48 -8.88 -8.30
C ASP A 182 4.24 -8.17 -8.85
N GLY A 183 3.76 -8.59 -10.02
CA GLY A 183 2.53 -8.06 -10.64
C GLY A 183 2.70 -6.68 -11.26
N LEU A 184 3.85 -6.36 -11.85
CA LEU A 184 4.12 -5.03 -12.45
C LEU A 184 3.08 -4.64 -13.53
N ASP A 185 2.46 -5.63 -14.18
CA ASP A 185 1.38 -5.44 -15.16
C ASP A 185 0.01 -5.10 -14.54
N GLU A 186 -0.14 -5.27 -13.23
CA GLU A 186 -1.36 -4.94 -12.47
C GLU A 186 -1.33 -3.52 -11.89
N ASP A 187 -0.36 -2.69 -12.27
CA ASP A 187 -0.25 -1.30 -11.86
C ASP A 187 -1.35 -0.44 -12.49
N HIS A 188 -2.09 0.29 -11.65
CA HIS A 188 -3.17 1.20 -12.06
C HIS A 188 -2.73 2.67 -12.17
N GLY A 189 -1.46 2.98 -11.86
CA GLY A 189 -0.88 4.34 -11.88
C GLY A 189 -0.92 5.05 -13.24
N VAL A 190 -1.29 4.33 -14.32
CA VAL A 190 -1.43 4.90 -15.68
C VAL A 190 -2.77 5.64 -15.87
N THR A 191 -3.73 5.47 -14.96
CA THR A 191 -5.06 6.12 -15.07
C THR A 191 -5.16 7.39 -14.21
N ALA A 192 -5.03 8.54 -14.89
CA ALA A 192 -5.48 9.89 -14.52
C ALA A 192 -4.49 10.86 -13.83
N GLY A 193 -3.65 11.54 -14.64
CA GLY A 193 -3.06 12.85 -14.30
C GLY A 193 -1.60 13.02 -14.75
N PRO A 194 -1.13 14.25 -15.05
CA PRO A 194 0.27 14.51 -15.41
C PRO A 194 1.27 14.26 -14.26
N ASP A 195 0.80 14.12 -13.03
CA ASP A 195 1.60 13.85 -11.83
C ASP A 195 1.45 12.38 -11.32
N CYS A 196 0.77 11.52 -12.07
CA CYS A 196 0.62 10.10 -11.77
C CYS A 196 1.72 9.30 -12.49
N HIS A 197 2.66 8.75 -11.72
CA HIS A 197 3.69 7.85 -12.23
C HIS A 197 3.26 6.40 -12.07
N SER A 198 3.58 5.58 -13.06
CA SER A 198 3.57 4.13 -12.90
C SER A 198 4.64 3.71 -11.88
N ILE A 199 4.39 2.61 -11.17
CA ILE A 199 5.40 1.97 -10.31
C ILE A 199 6.65 1.65 -11.13
N ALA A 200 6.47 1.26 -12.39
CA ALA A 200 7.56 1.00 -13.33
C ALA A 200 8.46 2.24 -13.55
N ALA A 201 7.89 3.45 -13.61
CA ALA A 201 8.64 4.69 -13.79
C ALA A 201 9.39 5.15 -12.53
N LEU A 202 9.00 4.65 -11.35
CA LEU A 202 9.69 4.93 -10.08
C LEU A 202 10.94 4.06 -9.85
N LEU A 203 11.06 2.94 -10.58
CA LEU A 203 12.22 2.08 -10.45
C LEU A 203 13.49 2.79 -10.98
N PRO A 204 14.65 2.66 -10.30
CA PRO A 204 15.84 3.39 -10.69
C PRO A 204 16.40 2.87 -12.00
N ARG A 205 16.68 3.78 -12.95
CA ARG A 205 17.36 3.44 -14.23
C ARG A 205 18.68 2.72 -13.99
N THR A 206 19.45 3.21 -13.02
CA THR A 206 20.72 2.64 -12.58
C THR A 206 20.60 2.32 -11.09
N PRO A 207 20.42 1.04 -10.72
CA PRO A 207 20.36 0.67 -9.31
C PRO A 207 21.64 1.06 -8.56
N PRO A 208 21.55 1.74 -7.40
CA PRO A 208 22.71 2.23 -6.67
C PRO A 208 23.48 1.09 -6.00
N HIS A 209 24.79 1.26 -5.81
CA HIS A 209 25.65 0.35 -5.05
C HIS A 209 25.50 -1.15 -5.41
N GLY A 210 25.31 -1.46 -6.70
CA GLY A 210 25.20 -2.84 -7.20
C GLY A 210 23.86 -3.53 -6.91
N MET A 211 22.89 -2.80 -6.33
CA MET A 211 21.55 -3.28 -6.01
C MET A 211 20.92 -4.02 -7.19
N ARG A 212 20.16 -5.09 -6.91
CA ARG A 212 19.43 -5.86 -7.94
C ARG A 212 17.94 -5.58 -7.88
N ILE A 213 17.29 -5.65 -9.03
CA ILE A 213 15.85 -5.48 -9.16
C ILE A 213 15.27 -6.68 -9.89
N ILE A 214 14.36 -7.38 -9.23
CA ILE A 214 13.61 -8.50 -9.78
C ILE A 214 12.17 -8.04 -9.94
N VAL A 215 11.64 -8.08 -11.16
CA VAL A 215 10.24 -7.80 -11.44
C VAL A 215 9.55 -9.02 -12.04
N ALA A 216 8.27 -9.17 -11.81
CA ALA A 216 7.44 -10.17 -12.48
C ALA A 216 6.18 -9.55 -13.06
N GLY A 217 5.79 -10.04 -14.23
CA GLY A 217 4.53 -9.63 -14.84
C GLY A 217 4.11 -10.49 -16.02
N ARG A 218 3.06 -10.06 -16.69
CA ARG A 218 2.59 -10.65 -17.96
C ARG A 218 3.28 -9.96 -19.15
N PRO A 219 3.37 -10.63 -20.31
CA PRO A 219 3.88 -10.00 -21.53
C PRO A 219 3.01 -8.84 -22.05
N HIS A 220 1.73 -8.82 -21.65
CA HIS A 220 0.77 -7.79 -21.99
C HIS A 220 -0.01 -7.40 -20.72
N PRO A 221 -0.29 -6.11 -20.48
CA PRO A 221 0.08 -4.93 -21.29
C PRO A 221 1.59 -4.66 -21.38
N PRO A 222 2.05 -3.87 -22.38
CA PRO A 222 3.46 -3.46 -22.48
C PRO A 222 3.87 -2.51 -21.35
N VAL A 223 5.17 -2.24 -21.24
CA VAL A 223 5.71 -1.26 -20.28
C VAL A 223 5.04 0.11 -20.48
N PRO A 224 4.54 0.76 -19.41
CA PRO A 224 3.87 2.06 -19.48
C PRO A 224 4.65 3.14 -20.23
N ASP A 225 3.93 4.09 -20.85
CA ASP A 225 4.53 5.13 -21.72
C ASP A 225 5.36 6.17 -20.95
N ASP A 226 5.10 6.36 -19.66
CA ASP A 226 5.86 7.26 -18.79
C ASP A 226 7.24 6.72 -18.40
N VAL A 227 7.51 5.43 -18.68
CA VAL A 227 8.85 4.84 -18.50
C VAL A 227 9.80 5.34 -19.59
N PRO A 228 10.92 5.99 -19.24
CA PRO A 228 11.90 6.52 -20.19
C PRO A 228 12.43 5.48 -21.19
N GLY A 229 12.74 5.91 -22.41
CA GLY A 229 13.16 5.02 -23.50
C GLY A 229 14.49 4.27 -23.26
N ASP A 230 15.36 4.84 -22.43
CA ASP A 230 16.66 4.29 -22.01
C ASP A 230 16.57 3.44 -20.72
N HIS A 231 15.37 3.27 -20.15
CA HIS A 231 15.17 2.48 -18.94
C HIS A 231 15.37 0.97 -19.22
N PRO A 232 16.03 0.18 -18.34
CA PRO A 232 16.24 -1.26 -18.54
C PRO A 232 14.95 -2.05 -18.80
N LEU A 233 13.81 -1.64 -18.24
CA LEU A 233 12.51 -2.27 -18.52
C LEU A 233 12.10 -2.25 -20.02
N ARG A 234 12.63 -1.32 -20.82
CA ARG A 234 12.39 -1.23 -22.26
C ARG A 234 13.17 -2.27 -23.06
N THR A 235 14.24 -2.87 -22.50
CA THR A 235 14.97 -3.96 -23.16
C THR A 235 14.31 -5.32 -22.93
N THR A 236 14.50 -6.23 -23.88
CA THR A 236 14.10 -7.63 -23.79
C THR A 236 15.20 -8.53 -23.21
N GLU A 237 16.42 -8.03 -23.05
CA GLU A 237 17.57 -8.80 -22.55
C GLU A 237 17.39 -9.24 -21.09
N ILE A 238 16.59 -8.52 -20.33
CA ILE A 238 16.24 -8.84 -18.94
C ILE A 238 15.10 -9.86 -18.83
N ASN A 239 14.54 -10.34 -19.96
CA ASN A 239 13.35 -11.19 -19.96
C ASN A 239 13.70 -12.66 -19.76
N HIS A 240 13.11 -13.24 -18.73
CA HIS A 240 13.17 -14.67 -18.44
C HIS A 240 11.76 -15.23 -18.47
N TRP A 241 11.55 -16.27 -19.27
CA TRP A 241 10.23 -16.87 -19.44
C TRP A 241 10.03 -17.97 -18.42
N LEU A 242 9.02 -17.82 -17.57
CA LEU A 242 8.65 -18.85 -16.61
C LEU A 242 7.66 -19.82 -17.25
N ALA A 243 8.05 -21.08 -17.41
CA ALA A 243 7.16 -22.13 -17.90
C ALA A 243 5.95 -22.29 -16.96
N PRO A 244 4.72 -22.54 -17.45
CA PRO A 244 3.57 -22.76 -16.57
C PRO A 244 3.78 -23.93 -15.60
N SER A 245 3.47 -23.73 -14.31
CA SER A 245 3.55 -24.81 -13.31
C SER A 245 2.34 -25.74 -13.41
N PRO A 246 2.53 -27.08 -13.52
CA PRO A 246 1.43 -28.04 -13.45
C PRO A 246 0.62 -27.93 -12.15
N TYR A 247 1.28 -27.64 -11.03
CA TYR A 247 0.62 -27.45 -9.75
C TYR A 247 -0.24 -26.19 -9.75
N ALA A 248 0.25 -25.09 -10.33
CA ALA A 248 -0.54 -23.86 -10.46
C ALA A 248 -1.74 -24.05 -11.40
N GLN A 249 -1.62 -24.85 -12.45
CA GLN A 249 -2.75 -25.21 -13.32
C GLN A 249 -3.79 -26.09 -12.60
N ALA A 250 -3.37 -27.02 -11.76
CA ALA A 250 -4.30 -27.82 -10.95
C ALA A 250 -5.10 -26.94 -9.98
N VAL A 251 -4.43 -26.01 -9.28
CA VAL A 251 -5.10 -25.03 -8.40
C VAL A 251 -6.08 -24.16 -9.19
N ARG A 252 -5.70 -23.72 -10.41
CA ARG A 252 -6.60 -22.98 -11.30
C ARG A 252 -7.86 -23.78 -11.61
N TRP A 253 -7.69 -25.02 -12.09
CA TRP A 253 -8.81 -25.88 -12.47
C TRP A 253 -9.76 -26.10 -11.29
N GLU A 254 -9.22 -26.38 -10.10
CA GLU A 254 -10.02 -26.52 -8.89
C GLU A 254 -10.76 -25.22 -8.52
N ALA A 255 -10.10 -24.06 -8.64
CA ALA A 255 -10.70 -22.76 -8.35
C ALA A 255 -11.85 -22.44 -9.30
N GLU A 256 -11.71 -22.72 -10.59
CA GLU A 256 -12.75 -22.58 -11.62
C GLU A 256 -13.92 -23.54 -11.36
N GLN A 257 -13.66 -24.80 -11.03
CA GLN A 257 -14.71 -25.78 -10.71
C GLN A 257 -15.50 -25.41 -9.44
N ASN A 258 -14.83 -24.88 -8.42
CA ASN A 258 -15.50 -24.40 -7.21
C ASN A 258 -16.33 -23.14 -7.50
N LEU A 259 -15.83 -22.23 -8.34
CA LEU A 259 -16.58 -21.05 -8.79
C LEU A 259 -17.87 -21.46 -9.51
N LEU A 260 -17.78 -22.38 -10.47
CA LEU A 260 -18.95 -22.92 -11.17
C LEU A 260 -19.94 -23.57 -10.20
N ARG A 261 -19.45 -24.35 -9.24
CA ARG A 261 -20.32 -24.96 -8.20
C ARG A 261 -21.08 -23.92 -7.37
N LEU A 262 -20.44 -22.80 -7.01
CA LEU A 262 -21.10 -21.72 -6.27
C LEU A 262 -22.21 -21.05 -7.10
N LEU A 263 -21.95 -20.87 -8.40
CA LEU A 263 -22.90 -20.26 -9.33
C LEU A 263 -24.09 -21.18 -9.63
N ASP A 264 -23.82 -22.47 -9.85
CA ASP A 264 -24.81 -23.51 -10.15
C ASP A 264 -25.67 -23.85 -8.93
N GLY A 265 -25.09 -23.82 -7.73
CA GLY A 265 -25.79 -24.09 -6.47
C GLY A 265 -26.85 -23.02 -6.12
N GLY A 266 -26.75 -21.83 -6.72
CA GLY A 266 -27.66 -20.71 -6.46
C GLY A 266 -27.61 -20.20 -5.01
N GLY A 267 -28.59 -19.37 -4.66
CA GLY A 267 -28.72 -18.81 -3.30
C GLY A 267 -27.48 -18.04 -2.85
N LEU A 268 -27.06 -18.27 -1.60
CA LEU A 268 -25.96 -17.53 -0.97
C LEU A 268 -24.63 -17.66 -1.72
N GLY A 269 -24.34 -18.81 -2.34
CA GLY A 269 -23.11 -19.03 -3.11
C GLY A 269 -23.01 -18.09 -4.31
N ARG A 270 -24.10 -17.96 -5.07
CA ARG A 270 -24.20 -17.05 -6.22
C ARG A 270 -24.16 -15.58 -5.78
N GLU A 271 -24.83 -15.24 -4.69
CA GLU A 271 -24.77 -13.88 -4.12
C GLU A 271 -23.37 -13.50 -3.63
N LEU A 272 -22.63 -14.44 -3.03
CA LEU A 272 -21.25 -14.24 -2.59
C LEU A 272 -20.34 -13.86 -3.76
N VAL A 273 -20.40 -14.63 -4.85
CA VAL A 273 -19.61 -14.34 -6.06
C VAL A 273 -20.04 -13.00 -6.67
N GLY A 274 -21.36 -12.79 -6.84
CA GLY A 274 -21.93 -11.56 -7.40
C GLY A 274 -21.50 -10.31 -6.65
N LEU A 275 -21.62 -10.31 -5.32
CA LEU A 275 -21.24 -9.17 -4.48
C LEU A 275 -19.73 -8.93 -4.47
N THR A 276 -18.92 -10.00 -4.44
CA THR A 276 -17.45 -9.84 -4.44
C THR A 276 -16.96 -9.28 -5.78
N VAL A 277 -17.53 -9.72 -6.90
CA VAL A 277 -17.23 -9.17 -8.23
C VAL A 277 -17.73 -7.73 -8.34
N ALA A 278 -18.97 -7.46 -7.92
CA ALA A 278 -19.55 -6.12 -7.95
C ALA A 278 -18.80 -5.10 -7.09
N ALA A 279 -18.24 -5.55 -5.96
CA ALA A 279 -17.51 -4.71 -5.03
C ALA A 279 -16.13 -4.29 -5.55
N GLY A 280 -15.54 -5.02 -6.51
CA GLY A 280 -14.20 -4.76 -7.04
C GLY A 280 -13.08 -4.90 -5.99
N GLY A 281 -13.41 -5.41 -4.81
CA GLY A 281 -12.54 -5.40 -3.64
C GLY A 281 -13.06 -6.33 -2.55
N GLY A 282 -12.39 -6.31 -1.40
CA GLY A 282 -12.63 -7.30 -0.36
C GLY A 282 -13.85 -6.97 0.49
N LEU A 283 -14.69 -7.98 0.76
CA LEU A 283 -15.82 -7.89 1.68
C LEU A 283 -15.63 -8.86 2.85
N SER A 284 -15.90 -8.40 4.08
CA SER A 284 -15.91 -9.29 5.24
C SER A 284 -17.14 -10.22 5.22
N ALA A 285 -17.08 -11.33 5.94
CA ALA A 285 -18.25 -12.22 6.08
C ALA A 285 -19.47 -11.48 6.69
N ARG A 286 -19.21 -10.47 7.54
CA ARG A 286 -20.26 -9.62 8.10
C ARG A 286 -20.86 -8.70 7.04
N ASP A 287 -20.04 -8.13 6.18
CA ASP A 287 -20.48 -7.22 5.10
C ASP A 287 -21.42 -7.96 4.15
N ILE A 288 -21.02 -9.17 3.74
CA ILE A 288 -21.83 -9.98 2.83
C ILE A 288 -23.11 -10.46 3.53
N ALA A 289 -23.06 -10.79 4.81
CA ALA A 289 -24.26 -11.14 5.57
C ALA A 289 -25.26 -9.98 5.64
N GLU A 290 -24.77 -8.74 5.83
CA GLU A 290 -25.63 -7.56 5.83
C GLU A 290 -26.21 -7.30 4.43
N LEU A 291 -25.38 -7.36 3.39
CA LEU A 291 -25.81 -7.16 2.00
C LEU A 291 -26.85 -8.19 1.53
N THR A 292 -26.78 -9.42 2.03
CA THR A 292 -27.68 -10.55 1.69
C THR A 292 -28.83 -10.78 2.67
N GLY A 293 -28.86 -10.06 3.79
CA GLY A 293 -29.80 -10.37 4.87
C GLY A 293 -29.57 -11.77 5.48
N SER A 294 -28.39 -12.37 5.26
CA SER A 294 -28.01 -13.67 5.76
C SER A 294 -27.40 -13.59 7.16
N ARG A 295 -27.04 -14.76 7.73
CA ARG A 295 -26.34 -14.85 9.02
C ARG A 295 -24.83 -14.94 8.78
N PRO A 296 -23.98 -14.19 9.51
CA PRO A 296 -22.52 -14.23 9.34
C PRO A 296 -21.94 -15.64 9.37
N ARG A 297 -22.41 -16.51 10.29
CA ARG A 297 -21.95 -17.91 10.36
C ARG A 297 -22.26 -18.76 9.12
N LEU A 298 -23.36 -18.46 8.41
CA LEU A 298 -23.67 -19.17 7.17
C LEU A 298 -22.74 -18.71 6.05
N VAL A 299 -22.48 -17.40 5.98
CA VAL A 299 -21.51 -16.81 5.05
C VAL A 299 -20.11 -17.36 5.31
N GLU A 300 -19.65 -17.37 6.56
CA GLU A 300 -18.35 -17.94 6.96
C GLU A 300 -18.26 -19.42 6.58
N ARG A 301 -19.32 -20.20 6.76
CA ARG A 301 -19.34 -21.62 6.38
C ARG A 301 -19.18 -21.78 4.88
N GLU A 302 -19.96 -21.07 4.07
CA GLU A 302 -19.86 -21.10 2.60
C GLU A 302 -18.46 -20.66 2.14
N LEU A 303 -17.95 -19.54 2.67
CA LEU A 303 -16.61 -19.04 2.36
C LEU A 303 -15.51 -20.03 2.80
N SER A 304 -15.64 -20.65 3.98
CA SER A 304 -14.66 -21.62 4.48
C SER A 304 -14.55 -22.86 3.60
N ALA A 305 -15.66 -23.29 2.97
CA ALA A 305 -15.66 -24.42 2.05
C ALA A 305 -14.90 -24.14 0.73
N VAL A 306 -14.73 -22.86 0.38
CA VAL A 306 -14.07 -22.41 -0.86
C VAL A 306 -12.81 -21.56 -0.64
N THR A 307 -12.44 -21.33 0.63
CA THR A 307 -11.24 -20.57 1.04
C THR A 307 -9.98 -21.34 0.65
N GLY A 308 -8.95 -20.62 0.19
CA GLY A 308 -7.65 -21.16 -0.23
C GLY A 308 -7.62 -21.59 -1.69
N ARG A 309 -8.78 -21.73 -2.34
CA ARG A 309 -8.93 -22.17 -3.74
C ARG A 309 -9.52 -21.06 -4.60
N SER A 310 -10.75 -20.63 -4.31
CA SER A 310 -11.44 -19.56 -5.05
C SER A 310 -11.44 -18.23 -4.31
N PHE A 311 -11.35 -18.26 -2.97
CA PHE A 311 -11.29 -17.07 -2.12
C PHE A 311 -10.03 -17.05 -1.25
N ARG A 312 -9.43 -15.88 -1.03
CA ARG A 312 -8.36 -15.63 -0.06
C ARG A 312 -8.89 -14.81 1.12
N ARG A 313 -8.36 -15.10 2.32
CA ARG A 313 -8.60 -14.36 3.55
C ARG A 313 -7.49 -13.33 3.77
N ARG A 314 -7.84 -12.12 4.18
CA ARG A 314 -6.89 -11.09 4.63
C ARG A 314 -7.40 -10.36 5.86
N SER A 315 -6.48 -9.95 6.73
CA SER A 315 -6.79 -9.00 7.81
C SER A 315 -7.05 -7.60 7.25
N VAL A 316 -7.91 -6.87 7.95
CA VAL A 316 -8.20 -5.43 7.80
C VAL A 316 -6.91 -4.60 7.83
N HIS A 317 -6.83 -3.52 7.06
CA HIS A 317 -5.64 -2.67 6.97
C HIS A 317 -5.32 -1.97 8.30
N TRP A 318 -6.34 -1.49 9.02
CA TRP A 318 -6.17 -0.71 10.24
C TRP A 318 -6.19 -1.54 11.54
N ALA A 319 -6.45 -2.85 11.45
CA ALA A 319 -6.50 -3.70 12.63
C ALA A 319 -5.94 -5.11 12.34
N SER A 320 -4.79 -5.43 12.94
CA SER A 320 -4.21 -6.78 12.91
C SER A 320 -5.12 -7.86 13.53
N HIS A 321 -6.12 -7.45 14.31
CA HIS A 321 -7.15 -8.32 14.94
C HIS A 321 -8.58 -8.05 14.43
N GLY A 322 -8.74 -7.36 13.28
CA GLY A 322 -10.04 -7.09 12.67
C GLY A 322 -10.65 -8.31 11.95
N PRO A 323 -11.95 -8.26 11.57
CA PRO A 323 -12.62 -9.33 10.85
C PRO A 323 -11.93 -9.62 9.51
N GLU A 324 -11.75 -10.91 9.17
CA GLU A 324 -11.14 -11.29 7.90
C GLU A 324 -12.02 -10.83 6.71
N VAL A 325 -11.36 -10.24 5.72
CA VAL A 325 -11.93 -9.81 4.46
C VAL A 325 -11.67 -10.89 3.42
N TYR A 326 -12.69 -11.19 2.62
CA TYR A 326 -12.66 -12.22 1.59
C TYR A 326 -12.62 -11.58 0.21
N LEU A 327 -11.74 -12.14 -0.60
CA LEU A 327 -11.42 -11.67 -1.95
C LEU A 327 -11.32 -12.89 -2.87
N LEU A 328 -11.67 -12.76 -4.15
CA LEU A 328 -11.38 -13.83 -5.11
C LEU A 328 -9.86 -14.09 -5.17
N ALA A 329 -9.42 -15.33 -5.32
CA ALA A 329 -8.02 -15.67 -5.05
C ALA A 329 -7.04 -15.04 -6.04
N HIS A 330 -7.43 -14.87 -7.30
CA HIS A 330 -6.61 -14.35 -8.40
C HIS A 330 -7.45 -13.46 -9.33
N GLU A 331 -6.79 -12.53 -10.04
CA GLU A 331 -7.44 -11.63 -11.00
C GLU A 331 -8.20 -12.41 -12.09
N GLU A 332 -7.66 -13.54 -12.54
CA GLU A 332 -8.31 -14.35 -13.56
C GLU A 332 -9.57 -15.04 -13.04
N ILE A 333 -9.64 -15.40 -11.75
CA ILE A 333 -10.89 -15.91 -11.16
C ILE A 333 -11.93 -14.80 -11.09
N GLN A 334 -11.51 -13.56 -10.81
CA GLN A 334 -12.42 -12.43 -10.86
C GLN A 334 -12.92 -12.16 -12.27
N ARG A 335 -12.03 -12.22 -13.27
CA ARG A 335 -12.41 -12.07 -14.68
C ARG A 335 -13.38 -13.17 -15.11
N SER A 336 -13.06 -14.43 -14.83
CA SER A 336 -13.94 -15.56 -15.13
C SER A 336 -15.26 -15.46 -14.35
N ALA A 337 -15.25 -15.02 -13.10
CA ALA A 337 -16.48 -14.79 -12.34
C ALA A 337 -17.32 -13.67 -12.95
N ALA A 338 -16.70 -12.58 -13.39
CA ALA A 338 -17.38 -11.48 -14.07
C ALA A 338 -17.96 -11.90 -15.43
N GLU A 339 -17.27 -12.76 -16.18
CA GLU A 339 -17.77 -13.32 -17.45
C GLU A 339 -18.97 -14.27 -17.25
N LEU A 340 -19.06 -14.92 -16.08
CA LEU A 340 -20.13 -15.86 -15.75
C LEU A 340 -21.35 -15.20 -15.09
N ILE A 341 -21.22 -13.95 -14.63
CA ILE A 341 -22.32 -13.17 -14.03
C ILE A 341 -22.93 -12.28 -15.12
N THR A 342 -24.26 -12.22 -15.19
CA THR A 342 -24.93 -11.35 -16.15
C THR A 342 -24.82 -9.87 -15.75
N ASP A 343 -24.82 -8.97 -16.73
CA ASP A 343 -24.80 -7.51 -16.47
C ASP A 343 -25.93 -7.06 -15.54
N THR A 344 -27.11 -7.69 -15.63
CA THR A 344 -28.26 -7.43 -14.76
C THR A 344 -27.95 -7.80 -13.31
N GLU A 345 -27.40 -9.00 -13.07
CA GLU A 345 -27.04 -9.44 -11.72
C GLU A 345 -25.94 -8.56 -11.11
N LEU A 346 -24.97 -8.15 -11.93
CA LEU A 346 -23.91 -7.24 -11.51
C LEU A 346 -24.48 -5.87 -11.15
N ALA A 347 -25.42 -5.33 -11.94
CA ALA A 347 -26.11 -4.08 -11.67
C ALA A 347 -26.97 -4.14 -10.39
N ASP A 348 -27.64 -5.26 -10.14
CA ASP A 348 -28.41 -5.49 -8.92
C ASP A 348 -27.51 -5.54 -7.68
N CYS A 349 -26.37 -6.22 -7.78
CA CYS A 349 -25.36 -6.25 -6.71
C CYS A 349 -24.79 -4.85 -6.44
N ARG A 350 -24.47 -4.07 -7.48
CA ARG A 350 -24.02 -2.68 -7.34
C ARG A 350 -25.09 -1.79 -6.69
N THR A 351 -26.36 -1.96 -7.08
CA THR A 351 -27.48 -1.24 -6.47
C THR A 351 -27.58 -1.51 -4.97
N ARG A 352 -27.39 -2.77 -4.55
CA ARG A 352 -27.35 -3.16 -3.12
C ARG A 352 -26.17 -2.52 -2.40
N LEU A 353 -24.97 -2.52 -2.99
CA LEU A 353 -23.80 -1.85 -2.44
C LEU A 353 -24.04 -0.34 -2.23
N HIS A 354 -24.66 0.32 -3.21
CA HIS A 354 -25.00 1.75 -3.10
C HIS A 354 -26.04 2.02 -2.00
N ALA A 355 -27.09 1.20 -1.90
CA ALA A 355 -28.10 1.32 -0.85
C ALA A 355 -27.50 1.06 0.56
N TRP A 356 -26.60 0.10 0.66
CA TRP A 356 -25.86 -0.21 1.88
C TRP A 356 -24.99 0.97 2.32
N ALA A 357 -24.19 1.54 1.40
CA ALA A 357 -23.40 2.75 1.68
C ALA A 357 -24.29 3.93 2.12
N GLN A 358 -25.44 4.12 1.48
CA GLN A 358 -26.38 5.17 1.86
C GLN A 358 -26.96 4.96 3.26
N THR A 359 -27.17 3.72 3.70
CA THR A 359 -27.66 3.40 5.05
C THR A 359 -26.65 3.79 6.14
N TYR A 360 -25.36 3.53 5.91
CA TYR A 360 -24.31 3.99 6.83
C TYR A 360 -24.15 5.50 6.82
N ARG A 361 -24.30 6.12 5.65
CA ARG A 361 -24.26 7.58 5.51
C ARG A 361 -25.38 8.26 6.28
N THR A 362 -26.63 7.79 6.16
CA THR A 362 -27.76 8.35 6.91
C THR A 362 -27.64 8.11 8.42
N ALA A 363 -26.97 7.03 8.82
CA ALA A 363 -26.62 6.76 10.22
C ALA A 363 -25.41 7.58 10.74
N GLY A 364 -24.78 8.40 9.90
CA GLY A 364 -23.66 9.25 10.29
C GLY A 364 -22.34 8.49 10.48
N TRP A 365 -22.14 7.39 9.76
CA TRP A 365 -20.90 6.60 9.79
C TRP A 365 -20.53 6.11 11.20
N PRO A 366 -21.35 5.24 11.82
CA PRO A 366 -21.15 4.78 13.20
C PRO A 366 -19.82 4.03 13.40
N ALA A 367 -19.43 3.78 14.66
CA ALA A 367 -18.21 3.05 14.99
C ALA A 367 -18.12 1.64 14.34
N THR A 368 -19.27 1.04 14.02
CA THR A 368 -19.38 -0.25 13.34
C THR A 368 -19.22 -0.17 11.82
N THR A 369 -18.89 1.00 11.25
CA THR A 369 -18.73 1.19 9.81
C THR A 369 -17.68 0.22 9.25
N PRO A 370 -18.04 -0.60 8.25
CA PRO A 370 -17.13 -1.50 7.55
C PRO A 370 -15.98 -0.76 6.89
N GLU A 371 -14.78 -1.36 6.92
CA GLU A 371 -13.60 -0.83 6.24
C GLU A 371 -13.83 -0.64 4.73
N TYR A 372 -14.57 -1.55 4.10
CA TYR A 372 -14.93 -1.44 2.69
C TYR A 372 -15.60 -0.09 2.38
N LEU A 373 -16.52 0.40 3.21
CA LEU A 373 -17.18 1.69 3.00
C LEU A 373 -16.26 2.90 3.29
N LEU A 374 -15.21 2.70 4.07
CA LEU A 374 -14.22 3.73 4.38
C LEU A 374 -13.13 3.84 3.30
N ARG A 375 -12.82 2.77 2.57
CA ARG A 375 -11.72 2.74 1.58
C ARG A 375 -12.11 2.12 0.23
N GLY A 376 -12.57 0.87 0.22
CA GLY A 376 -12.86 0.12 -1.01
C GLY A 376 -13.97 0.73 -1.87
N TYR A 377 -15.00 1.29 -1.25
CA TYR A 377 -16.15 1.85 -1.97
C TYR A 377 -15.79 3.11 -2.76
N ALA A 378 -14.89 3.96 -2.25
CA ALA A 378 -14.42 5.13 -2.99
C ALA A 378 -13.66 4.71 -4.27
N GLN A 379 -12.88 3.63 -4.22
CA GLN A 379 -12.23 3.07 -5.41
C GLN A 379 -13.26 2.55 -6.41
N LEU A 380 -14.25 1.76 -5.96
CA LEU A 380 -15.31 1.26 -6.85
C LEU A 380 -15.99 2.42 -7.61
N LEU A 381 -16.32 3.51 -6.93
CA LEU A 381 -16.95 4.66 -7.56
C LEU A 381 -16.04 5.33 -8.59
N ARG A 382 -14.71 5.39 -8.35
CA ARG A 382 -13.74 5.90 -9.33
C ARG A 382 -13.67 5.02 -10.58
N GLU A 383 -13.62 3.71 -10.41
CA GLU A 383 -13.57 2.74 -11.52
C GLU A 383 -14.83 2.77 -12.37
N LEU A 384 -15.99 2.95 -11.74
CA LEU A 384 -17.27 3.10 -12.43
C LEU A 384 -17.46 4.50 -13.05
N GLY A 385 -16.59 5.46 -12.76
CA GLY A 385 -16.75 6.86 -13.18
C GLY A 385 -17.96 7.55 -12.56
N ASP A 386 -18.46 7.09 -11.40
CA ASP A 386 -19.62 7.69 -10.71
C ASP A 386 -19.18 8.91 -9.88
N THR A 387 -18.87 10.00 -10.58
CA THR A 387 -18.35 11.24 -9.99
C THR A 387 -19.30 11.82 -8.94
N ARG A 388 -20.62 11.74 -9.18
CA ARG A 388 -21.62 12.30 -8.27
C ARG A 388 -21.57 11.61 -6.91
N ARG A 389 -21.66 10.28 -6.87
CA ARG A 389 -21.59 9.53 -5.61
C ARG A 389 -20.21 9.64 -4.97
N LEU A 390 -19.15 9.67 -5.77
CA LEU A 390 -17.79 9.83 -5.27
C LEU A 390 -17.64 11.14 -4.50
N VAL A 391 -18.00 12.28 -5.10
CA VAL A 391 -17.92 13.61 -4.48
C VAL A 391 -18.78 13.67 -3.21
N GLU A 392 -19.98 13.09 -3.25
CA GLU A 392 -20.84 13.00 -2.07
C GLU A 392 -20.23 12.19 -0.91
N LEU A 393 -19.48 11.13 -1.22
CA LEU A 393 -18.82 10.27 -0.24
C LEU A 393 -17.55 10.92 0.32
N VAL A 394 -16.69 11.45 -0.55
CA VAL A 394 -15.38 11.99 -0.14
C VAL A 394 -15.47 13.39 0.47
N CYS A 395 -16.57 14.13 0.27
CA CYS A 395 -16.82 15.41 0.95
C CYS A 395 -17.65 15.27 2.24
N ASP A 396 -17.98 14.05 2.66
CA ASP A 396 -18.79 13.82 3.86
C ASP A 396 -17.96 14.02 5.15
N ALA A 397 -18.24 15.11 5.86
CA ALA A 397 -17.52 15.47 7.09
C ALA A 397 -17.68 14.44 8.21
N ALA A 398 -18.83 13.77 8.31
CA ALA A 398 -19.02 12.71 9.31
C ALA A 398 -18.20 11.47 8.95
N ARG A 399 -18.02 11.19 7.65
CA ARG A 399 -17.13 10.12 7.19
C ARG A 399 -15.66 10.46 7.46
N HIS A 400 -15.25 11.72 7.25
CA HIS A 400 -13.89 12.16 7.60
C HIS A 400 -13.59 12.00 9.07
N GLU A 401 -14.54 12.36 9.94
CA GLU A 401 -14.42 12.15 11.38
C GLU A 401 -14.31 10.65 11.70
N ARG A 402 -15.12 9.79 11.02
CA ARG A 402 -15.01 8.34 11.21
C ARG A 402 -13.66 7.80 10.74
N LEU A 403 -13.16 8.24 9.58
CA LEU A 403 -11.83 7.91 9.09
C LEU A 403 -10.77 8.31 10.12
N TRP A 404 -10.80 9.55 10.59
CA TRP A 404 -9.88 10.07 11.60
C TRP A 404 -9.91 9.27 12.90
N GLN A 405 -11.09 8.81 13.35
CA GLN A 405 -11.21 7.97 14.53
C GLN A 405 -10.57 6.59 14.38
N VAL A 406 -10.51 6.05 13.15
CA VAL A 406 -9.94 4.73 12.87
C VAL A 406 -8.45 4.82 12.57
N THR A 407 -8.03 5.81 11.80
CA THR A 407 -6.63 6.00 11.36
C THR A 407 -5.80 6.82 12.34
N GLY A 408 -6.45 7.69 13.12
CA GLY A 408 -5.79 8.70 13.94
C GLY A 408 -5.27 9.91 13.15
N ALA A 409 -5.48 9.97 11.83
CA ALA A 409 -4.93 11.00 10.95
C ALA A 409 -5.84 11.31 9.74
N ASP A 410 -5.75 12.54 9.23
CA ASP A 410 -6.53 13.01 8.08
C ASP A 410 -5.91 12.66 6.71
N LEU A 411 -4.77 11.96 6.70
CA LEU A 411 -4.00 11.68 5.49
C LEU A 411 -4.79 10.89 4.44
N GLU A 412 -5.53 9.86 4.85
CA GLU A 412 -6.36 9.04 3.95
C GLU A 412 -7.47 9.89 3.30
N ALA A 413 -8.17 10.69 4.09
CA ALA A 413 -9.22 11.58 3.60
C ALA A 413 -8.67 12.66 2.65
N LEU A 414 -7.50 13.23 2.96
CA LEU A 414 -6.81 14.21 2.11
C LEU A 414 -6.34 13.58 0.79
N SER A 415 -5.82 12.35 0.84
CA SER A 415 -5.41 11.59 -0.35
C SER A 415 -6.62 11.33 -1.24
N GLU A 416 -7.72 10.83 -0.69
CA GLU A 416 -8.94 10.55 -1.46
C GLU A 416 -9.52 11.82 -2.11
N LEU A 417 -9.54 12.94 -1.39
CA LEU A 417 -9.98 14.24 -1.92
C LEU A 417 -9.07 14.73 -3.06
N SER A 418 -7.76 14.60 -2.90
CA SER A 418 -6.79 15.05 -3.90
C SER A 418 -6.89 14.20 -5.17
N THR A 419 -6.86 12.88 -5.03
CA THR A 419 -7.02 11.95 -6.16
C THR A 419 -8.36 12.15 -6.89
N SER A 420 -9.45 12.38 -6.16
CA SER A 420 -10.76 12.63 -6.78
C SER A 420 -10.80 13.96 -7.54
N LEU A 421 -10.11 14.99 -7.04
CA LEU A 421 -9.99 16.29 -7.71
C LEU A 421 -9.16 16.16 -8.99
N ASP A 422 -8.01 15.49 -8.92
CA ASP A 422 -7.12 15.27 -10.07
C ASP A 422 -7.82 14.48 -11.17
N GLN A 423 -8.55 13.42 -10.82
CA GLN A 423 -9.34 12.63 -11.76
C GLN A 423 -10.42 13.49 -12.45
N LEU A 424 -11.14 14.32 -11.68
CA LEU A 424 -12.18 15.19 -12.22
C LEU A 424 -11.61 16.25 -13.16
N LEU A 425 -10.47 16.86 -12.80
CA LEU A 425 -9.77 17.83 -13.65
C LEU A 425 -9.23 17.19 -14.94
N ALA A 426 -8.67 15.98 -14.85
CA ALA A 426 -8.18 15.24 -16.00
C ALA A 426 -9.32 14.89 -16.98
N HIS A 427 -10.45 14.40 -16.44
CA HIS A 427 -11.63 14.10 -17.26
C HIS A 427 -12.21 15.36 -17.92
N GLY A 428 -12.29 16.48 -17.20
CA GLY A 428 -12.75 17.76 -17.76
C GLY A 428 -11.85 18.30 -18.86
N ARG A 429 -10.52 18.11 -18.76
CA ARG A 429 -9.57 18.48 -19.83
C ARG A 429 -9.75 17.66 -21.10
N GLN A 430 -10.10 16.38 -20.97
CA GLN A 430 -10.28 15.47 -22.11
C GLN A 430 -11.65 15.62 -22.78
N SER A 431 -12.71 15.73 -21.98
CA SER A 431 -14.10 15.81 -22.45
C SER A 431 -14.52 17.24 -22.83
N GLY A 432 -13.83 18.26 -22.30
CA GLY A 432 -14.23 19.66 -22.43
C GLY A 432 -15.38 20.07 -21.51
N ASP A 433 -15.88 19.16 -20.67
CA ASP A 433 -16.98 19.39 -19.73
C ASP A 433 -16.51 19.17 -18.29
N LEU A 434 -16.16 20.26 -17.62
CA LEU A 434 -15.67 20.24 -16.24
C LEU A 434 -16.80 20.63 -15.28
N ASP A 435 -17.18 19.73 -14.37
CA ASP A 435 -18.08 20.06 -13.27
C ASP A 435 -17.34 20.94 -12.22
N VAL A 436 -17.39 22.25 -12.44
CA VAL A 436 -16.79 23.26 -11.55
C VAL A 436 -17.36 23.20 -10.13
N SER A 437 -18.64 22.85 -9.98
CA SER A 437 -19.28 22.74 -8.66
C SER A 437 -18.70 21.57 -7.87
N ALA A 438 -18.52 20.41 -8.52
CA ALA A 438 -17.85 19.26 -7.90
C ALA A 438 -16.38 19.56 -7.56
N ALA A 439 -15.64 20.19 -8.48
CA ALA A 439 -14.25 20.59 -8.26
C ALA A 439 -14.11 21.53 -7.04
N LEU A 440 -14.99 22.53 -6.92
CA LEU A 440 -14.98 23.48 -5.80
C LEU A 440 -15.32 22.79 -4.47
N ARG A 441 -16.27 21.85 -4.45
CA ARG A 441 -16.60 21.09 -3.24
C ARG A 441 -15.42 20.26 -2.75
N LEU A 442 -14.73 19.58 -3.66
CA LEU A 442 -13.54 18.78 -3.35
C LEU A 442 -12.41 19.67 -2.80
N ALA A 443 -12.14 20.79 -3.46
CA ALA A 443 -11.13 21.76 -3.01
C ALA A 443 -11.47 22.34 -1.64
N ALA A 444 -12.72 22.78 -1.42
CA ALA A 444 -13.16 23.33 -0.15
C ALA A 444 -13.11 22.29 1.00
N ALA A 445 -13.50 21.04 0.74
CA ALA A 445 -13.39 19.96 1.73
C ALA A 445 -11.93 19.67 2.10
N ARG A 446 -11.03 19.66 1.10
CA ARG A 446 -9.58 19.49 1.32
C ARG A 446 -9.02 20.64 2.17
N ASP A 447 -9.38 21.87 1.84
CA ASP A 447 -8.92 23.06 2.56
C ASP A 447 -9.47 23.09 4.00
N GLY A 448 -10.73 22.67 4.21
CA GLY A 448 -11.34 22.55 5.53
C GLY A 448 -10.65 21.51 6.43
N LEU A 449 -10.29 20.35 5.89
CA LEU A 449 -9.47 19.36 6.62
C LEU A 449 -8.10 19.94 6.97
N HIS A 450 -7.48 20.63 6.01
CA HIS A 450 -6.22 21.32 6.25
C HIS A 450 -6.31 22.39 7.35
N GLU A 451 -7.40 23.14 7.46
CA GLU A 451 -7.62 24.11 8.54
C GLU A 451 -7.87 23.44 9.90
N ARG A 452 -8.66 22.36 9.93
CA ARG A 452 -8.90 21.58 11.15
C ARG A 452 -7.60 21.09 11.78
N THR A 453 -6.69 20.60 10.96
CA THR A 453 -5.37 20.17 11.39
C THR A 453 -4.52 21.31 11.95
N ARG A 454 -4.67 22.55 11.44
CA ARG A 454 -3.99 23.76 11.98
C ARG A 454 -4.50 24.17 13.36
N ALA A 455 -5.79 23.93 13.64
CA ALA A 455 -6.44 24.38 14.86
C ALA A 455 -6.20 23.48 16.10
N LEU A 456 -5.47 22.38 15.95
CA LEU A 456 -5.22 21.42 17.04
C LEU A 456 -4.22 21.98 18.07
N PRO A 457 -4.58 22.10 19.36
CA PRO A 457 -3.65 22.54 20.39
C PRO A 457 -2.50 21.53 20.60
N PRO A 458 -1.24 21.99 20.72
CA PRO A 458 -0.09 21.12 21.00
C PRO A 458 -0.27 20.27 22.28
N ASP A 459 -1.03 20.77 23.26
CA ASP A 459 -1.31 20.05 24.49
C ASP A 459 -2.18 18.80 24.28
N LEU A 460 -3.04 18.81 23.26
CA LEU A 460 -3.89 17.67 22.89
C LEU A 460 -3.04 16.53 22.29
N ILE A 461 -1.99 16.88 21.55
CA ILE A 461 -0.99 15.95 21.01
C ILE A 461 -0.25 15.27 22.17
N GLY A 462 0.19 16.06 23.15
CA GLY A 462 0.81 15.54 24.38
C GLY A 462 -0.12 14.64 25.21
N LEU A 463 -1.43 14.93 25.22
CA LEU A 463 -2.44 14.12 25.91
C LEU A 463 -2.62 12.73 25.25
N TRP A 464 -2.70 12.68 23.92
CA TRP A 464 -2.80 11.41 23.18
C TRP A 464 -1.57 10.52 23.39
N ALA A 465 -0.37 11.13 23.46
CA ALA A 465 0.85 10.40 23.78
C ALA A 465 0.80 9.79 25.20
N ARG A 466 0.28 10.54 26.17
CA ARG A 466 0.13 10.08 27.57
C ARG A 466 -0.95 9.00 27.74
N LEU A 467 -1.96 8.98 26.88
CA LEU A 467 -3.01 7.94 26.87
C LEU A 467 -2.59 6.65 26.15
N GLY A 468 -1.35 6.53 25.70
CA GLY A 468 -0.83 5.35 25.00
C GLY A 468 -1.17 5.30 23.51
N HIS A 469 -1.80 6.33 22.96
CA HIS A 469 -2.06 6.48 21.53
C HIS A 469 -0.90 7.21 20.84
N THR A 470 0.31 6.66 20.96
CA THR A 470 1.55 7.31 20.49
C THR A 470 1.58 7.52 18.99
N GLY A 471 1.09 6.58 18.18
CA GLY A 471 1.01 6.76 16.72
C GLY A 471 0.12 7.95 16.32
N ARG A 472 -1.00 8.14 17.03
CA ARG A 472 -1.92 9.26 16.83
C ARG A 472 -1.32 10.60 17.23
N ALA A 473 -0.56 10.64 18.34
CA ALA A 473 0.13 11.85 18.75
C ALA A 473 1.21 12.25 17.73
N ILE A 474 1.95 11.28 17.21
CA ILE A 474 2.98 11.51 16.20
C ILE A 474 2.35 12.07 14.91
N SER A 475 1.36 11.40 14.32
CA SER A 475 0.72 11.89 13.08
C SER A 475 0.10 13.30 13.22
N LEU A 476 -0.42 13.66 14.40
CA LEU A 476 -0.93 15.01 14.66
C LEU A 476 0.20 16.05 14.79
N ALA A 477 1.31 15.72 15.45
CA ALA A 477 2.49 16.58 15.57
C ALA A 477 3.13 16.87 14.20
N GLU A 478 3.21 15.83 13.38
CA GLU A 478 3.80 15.86 12.06
C GLU A 478 2.98 16.72 11.08
N SER A 479 1.66 16.61 11.15
CA SER A 479 0.74 17.42 10.33
C SER A 479 0.80 18.93 10.63
N GLN A 480 1.33 19.31 11.81
CA GLN A 480 1.59 20.71 12.20
C GLN A 480 2.98 21.20 11.75
N GLN A 481 4.00 20.32 11.74
CA GLN A 481 5.38 20.70 11.41
C GLN A 481 5.62 20.97 9.91
N SER A 482 4.94 20.27 9.00
CA SER A 482 5.05 20.43 7.54
C SER A 482 4.64 21.81 7.00
N ARG A 483 4.35 22.78 7.88
CA ARG A 483 3.82 24.12 7.55
C ARG A 483 4.58 25.29 8.14
N THR A 484 5.53 25.07 9.06
CA THR A 484 6.36 26.17 9.60
C THR A 484 7.51 26.57 8.66
N THR A 485 7.71 25.83 7.58
CA THR A 485 8.78 26.00 6.58
C THR A 485 8.27 26.35 5.17
N GLY A 486 7.00 26.74 5.03
CA GLY A 486 6.41 27.24 3.77
C GLY A 486 6.32 28.75 3.73
#